data_AF-A0A926SLK8-F1
#
_entry.id   AF-A0A926SLK8-F1
#
_cell.length_a   1.000
_cell.length_b   1.000
_cell.length_c   1.000
_cell.angle_alpha   90.00
_cell.angle_beta   90.00
_cell.angle_gamma   90.00
#
_symmetry.space_group_name_H-M   'P 1'
#
loop_
_entity.id
_entity.type
_entity.pdbx_description
1 polymer ?
#
loop_
_entity_poly.entity_id
_entity_poly.type
_entity_poly.pdbx_seq_one_letter_code
_entity_poly.pdbx_strand_id
1 'polypeptide(L)'
;MDSETRQYYQVPSRESPFYAVSTNRTMNSCNPPHGSAIDFMPELDYPPQLEDEVAEQILERLRQGQLWIVNSRRRNGLILCKEFHAEFAGPGAAIGSIFDQDCQRVIPVGNLSLLRPEHHKDRQNAYLIRRQWIKLTQQSTDQSEPDKRAQMVLTQFETYFDQETIARIPDEIFALLVGVLPYSIRKTRRTPGKLNVKVKT
;
A
#
# COMPACT_ATOMS: atom_id res chain seq x y z
N MET A 1 10.04 -3.87 35.98
CA MET A 1 10.71 -4.84 35.10
C MET A 1 9.67 -5.15 34.05
N ASP A 2 9.68 -4.34 33.01
CA ASP A 2 8.49 -4.08 32.21
C ASP A 2 8.54 -4.97 30.97
N SER A 3 7.59 -5.90 30.93
CA SER A 3 7.37 -6.83 29.84
C SER A 3 6.52 -6.14 28.75
N GLU A 4 7.18 -5.54 27.77
CA GLU A 4 6.51 -5.05 26.56
C GLU A 4 5.92 -6.21 25.76
N THR A 5 4.59 -6.29 25.78
CA THR A 5 3.83 -7.24 24.96
C THR A 5 3.76 -6.72 23.53
N ARG A 6 4.59 -7.26 22.63
CA ARG A 6 4.50 -6.99 21.18
C ARG A 6 3.22 -7.59 20.61
N GLN A 7 2.17 -6.78 20.50
CA GLN A 7 0.99 -7.11 19.72
C GLN A 7 1.29 -6.89 18.22
N TYR A 8 1.65 -7.97 17.52
CA TYR A 8 1.65 -8.00 16.06
C TYR A 8 0.20 -8.16 15.58
N TYR A 9 -0.30 -7.19 14.79
CA TYR A 9 -1.54 -7.35 14.05
C TYR A 9 -1.25 -8.12 12.75
N GLN A 10 -2.00 -9.20 12.53
CA GLN A 10 -1.99 -9.95 11.28
C GLN A 10 -2.60 -9.10 10.16
N VAL A 11 -1.95 -9.11 9.00
CA VAL A 11 -2.51 -8.63 7.74
C VAL A 11 -3.79 -9.45 7.47
N PRO A 12 -4.94 -8.83 7.12
CA PRO A 12 -6.16 -9.58 6.89
C PRO A 12 -6.00 -10.53 5.71
N SER A 13 -5.92 -11.82 6.00
CA SER A 13 -6.16 -12.88 5.05
C SER A 13 -7.61 -12.81 4.59
N ARG A 14 -7.82 -13.15 3.32
CA ARG A 14 -9.13 -13.23 2.66
C ARG A 14 -10.17 -13.93 3.55
N GLU A 15 -11.39 -13.37 3.54
CA GLU A 15 -12.61 -13.84 4.20
C GLU A 15 -12.83 -13.32 5.63
N SER A 16 -13.52 -12.18 5.76
CA SER A 16 -14.79 -12.11 6.54
C SER A 16 -15.41 -10.70 6.56
N PRO A 17 -16.76 -10.61 6.59
CA PRO A 17 -17.52 -9.38 6.56
C PRO A 17 -17.69 -8.80 7.98
N PHE A 18 -17.45 -7.51 8.18
CA PHE A 18 -17.80 -6.86 9.45
C PHE A 18 -18.30 -5.43 9.25
N TYR A 19 -19.63 -5.28 9.33
CA TYR A 19 -20.27 -4.23 10.11
C TYR A 19 -21.40 -4.88 10.91
N ALA A 20 -21.24 -4.97 12.23
CA ALA A 20 -22.34 -5.20 13.14
C ALA A 20 -22.11 -4.33 14.38
N VAL A 21 -22.82 -3.21 14.44
CA VAL A 21 -22.95 -2.37 15.63
C VAL A 21 -24.14 -2.89 16.43
N SER A 22 -23.90 -3.25 17.68
CA SER A 22 -24.94 -3.57 18.66
C SER A 22 -25.71 -2.32 19.08
N THR A 23 -27.04 -2.38 19.01
CA THR A 23 -27.94 -1.55 19.82
C THR A 23 -29.02 -2.44 20.42
N ASN A 24 -29.07 -2.50 21.76
CA ASN A 24 -30.18 -3.10 22.50
C ASN A 24 -31.33 -2.09 22.63
N ARG A 25 -32.58 -2.51 22.35
CA ARG A 25 -33.65 -2.78 23.36
C ARG A 25 -35.07 -2.67 22.77
N THR A 26 -35.87 -3.69 23.12
CA THR A 26 -37.33 -3.75 23.32
C THR A 26 -38.28 -4.01 22.15
N MET A 27 -39.23 -4.91 22.46
CA MET A 27 -40.16 -5.66 21.63
C MET A 27 -41.16 -4.80 20.85
N ASN A 28 -41.53 -5.26 19.65
CA ASN A 28 -42.94 -5.54 19.31
C ASN A 28 -43.02 -6.40 18.04
N SER A 29 -43.92 -7.38 18.07
CA SER A 29 -44.22 -8.33 17.01
C SER A 29 -45.05 -7.66 15.90
N CYS A 30 -44.73 -7.95 14.64
CA CYS A 30 -45.69 -8.14 13.53
C CYS A 30 -44.92 -8.54 12.26
N ASN A 31 -45.31 -9.67 11.66
CA ASN A 31 -44.85 -10.14 10.35
C ASN A 31 -45.69 -9.49 9.21
N PRO A 32 -45.23 -9.56 7.94
CA PRO A 32 -45.23 -8.43 7.00
C PRO A 32 -46.41 -8.45 6.00
N PRO A 33 -46.57 -7.41 5.16
CA PRO A 33 -47.11 -7.58 3.83
C PRO A 33 -46.00 -7.53 2.78
N HIS A 34 -46.17 -8.37 1.77
CA HIS A 34 -45.41 -8.49 0.55
C HIS A 34 -45.18 -7.14 -0.16
N GLY A 35 -43.95 -6.91 -0.60
CA GLY A 35 -43.60 -5.82 -1.52
C GLY A 35 -42.12 -5.89 -1.88
N SER A 36 -41.83 -6.18 -3.14
CA SER A 36 -40.48 -6.27 -3.72
C SER A 36 -39.72 -4.94 -3.59
N ALA A 37 -38.72 -4.90 -2.71
CA ALA A 37 -37.76 -3.79 -2.60
C ALA A 37 -36.48 -4.15 -3.37
N ILE A 38 -36.57 -4.12 -4.69
CA ILE A 38 -35.42 -3.94 -5.58
C ILE A 38 -35.58 -2.56 -6.20
N ASP A 39 -35.30 -1.51 -5.44
CA ASP A 39 -35.02 -0.20 -5.99
C ASP A 39 -34.43 0.72 -4.92
N PHE A 40 -33.42 1.49 -5.33
CA PHE A 40 -32.74 2.57 -4.59
C PHE A 40 -31.84 2.18 -3.41
N MET A 41 -30.62 1.71 -3.73
CA MET A 41 -29.45 2.18 -2.96
C MET A 41 -28.95 3.46 -3.62
N PRO A 42 -28.86 4.60 -2.92
CA PRO A 42 -28.28 5.79 -3.51
C PRO A 42 -26.80 5.53 -3.75
N GLU A 43 -26.38 5.84 -4.97
CA GLU A 43 -25.00 5.99 -5.38
C GLU A 43 -24.28 6.86 -4.34
N LEU A 44 -23.46 6.23 -3.50
CA LEU A 44 -22.61 6.96 -2.56
C LEU A 44 -21.64 7.77 -3.40
N ASP A 45 -21.86 9.09 -3.39
CA ASP A 45 -21.02 10.14 -3.98
C ASP A 45 -19.55 9.84 -3.61
N TYR A 46 -18.83 9.21 -4.53
CA TYR A 46 -17.47 8.78 -4.26
C TYR A 46 -16.58 10.02 -4.37
N PRO A 47 -15.67 10.28 -3.41
CA PRO A 47 -14.79 11.44 -3.49
C PRO A 47 -14.03 11.41 -4.82
N PRO A 48 -13.72 12.57 -5.42
CA PRO A 48 -13.11 12.65 -6.74
C PRO A 48 -11.88 11.75 -6.80
N GLN A 49 -11.99 10.69 -7.60
CA GLN A 49 -10.97 9.68 -7.79
C GLN A 49 -9.96 10.22 -8.81
N LEU A 50 -8.67 10.16 -8.49
CA LEU A 50 -7.63 10.32 -9.50
C LEU A 50 -7.24 8.93 -9.99
N GLU A 51 -7.67 8.61 -11.20
CA GLU A 51 -7.29 7.41 -11.94
C GLU A 51 -6.40 7.85 -13.11
N ASP A 52 -5.35 7.08 -13.40
CA ASP A 52 -4.47 7.28 -14.56
C ASP A 52 -3.76 8.65 -14.66
N GLU A 53 -3.59 9.38 -13.55
CA GLU A 53 -2.76 10.58 -13.55
C GLU A 53 -1.29 10.22 -13.86
N VAL A 54 -0.68 11.04 -14.73
CA VAL A 54 0.76 10.96 -15.02
C VAL A 54 1.54 11.28 -13.75
N ALA A 55 2.61 10.54 -13.49
CA ALA A 55 3.45 10.67 -12.28
C ALA A 55 3.83 12.12 -11.93
N GLU A 56 4.09 12.96 -12.94
CA GLU A 56 4.42 14.38 -12.76
C GLU A 56 3.27 15.22 -12.17
N GLN A 57 2.02 14.91 -12.51
CA GLN A 57 0.85 15.61 -11.95
C GLN A 57 0.68 15.26 -10.47
N ILE A 58 0.84 13.99 -10.13
CA ILE A 58 0.83 13.53 -8.74
C ILE A 58 1.93 14.25 -7.96
N LEU A 59 3.16 14.26 -8.49
CA LEU A 59 4.31 14.90 -7.87
C LEU A 59 4.05 16.39 -7.57
N GLU A 60 3.52 17.13 -8.53
CA GLU A 60 3.19 18.54 -8.36
C GLU A 60 2.14 18.77 -7.25
N ARG A 61 1.10 17.93 -7.20
CA ARG A 61 0.09 18.00 -6.13
C ARG A 61 0.70 17.72 -4.74
N LEU A 62 1.61 16.75 -4.64
CA LEU A 62 2.30 16.45 -3.38
C LEU A 62 3.18 17.63 -2.93
N ARG A 63 3.90 18.26 -3.86
CA ARG A 63 4.72 19.46 -3.60
C ARG A 63 3.91 20.66 -3.14
N GLN A 64 2.68 20.79 -3.65
CA GLN A 64 1.70 21.78 -3.17
C GLN A 64 1.10 21.44 -1.80
N GLY A 65 1.48 20.31 -1.19
CA GLY A 65 0.98 19.86 0.10
C GLY A 65 -0.44 19.29 0.05
N GLN A 66 -0.97 18.93 -1.13
CA GLN A 66 -2.29 18.31 -1.23
C GLN A 66 -2.26 16.91 -0.61
N LEU A 67 -3.17 16.63 0.32
CA LEU A 67 -3.28 15.35 1.00
C LEU A 67 -4.21 14.40 0.24
N TRP A 68 -3.72 13.19 -0.02
CA TRP A 68 -4.44 12.11 -0.67
C TRP A 68 -4.30 10.80 0.11
N ILE A 69 -5.19 9.85 -0.16
CA ILE A 69 -5.16 8.49 0.37
C ILE A 69 -5.04 7.51 -0.79
N VAL A 70 -4.10 6.58 -0.72
CA VAL A 70 -4.04 5.46 -1.67
C VAL A 70 -5.25 4.56 -1.48
N ASN A 71 -5.98 4.26 -2.55
CA ASN A 71 -7.23 3.51 -2.47
C ASN A 71 -7.03 2.11 -1.85
N SER A 72 -7.61 1.87 -0.66
CA SER A 72 -7.44 0.62 0.09
C SER A 72 -8.08 -0.61 -0.57
N ARG A 73 -8.97 -0.42 -1.55
CA ARG A 73 -9.72 -1.50 -2.23
C ARG A 73 -8.97 -2.10 -3.41
N ARG A 74 -7.79 -1.57 -3.76
CA ARG A 74 -6.99 -2.00 -4.93
C ARG A 74 -5.62 -2.49 -4.50
N ARG A 75 -5.01 -3.33 -5.35
CA ARG A 75 -3.59 -3.69 -5.24
C ARG A 75 -2.76 -2.61 -5.89
N ASN A 76 -2.54 -1.53 -5.17
CA ASN A 76 -1.85 -0.36 -5.68
C ASN A 76 -1.00 0.31 -4.60
N GLY A 77 -0.16 1.25 -5.02
CA GLY A 77 0.65 2.02 -4.11
C GLY A 77 1.45 3.08 -4.85
N LEU A 78 2.10 3.93 -4.07
CA LEU A 78 2.97 4.97 -4.58
C LEU A 78 4.32 4.86 -3.87
N ILE A 79 5.40 4.77 -4.64
CA ILE A 79 6.74 4.95 -4.08
C ILE A 79 7.08 6.43 -4.18
N LEU A 80 7.42 7.02 -3.04
CA LEU A 80 7.80 8.42 -2.89
C LEU A 80 9.32 8.48 -2.80
N CYS A 81 9.97 9.02 -3.83
CA CYS A 81 11.42 9.19 -3.84
C CYS A 81 11.76 10.57 -3.27
N LYS A 82 12.49 10.58 -2.17
CA LYS A 82 13.06 11.76 -1.54
C LYS A 82 14.56 11.81 -1.84
N GLU A 83 15.25 12.84 -1.35
CA GLU A 83 16.66 13.09 -1.68
C GLU A 83 17.58 11.89 -1.36
N PHE A 84 17.37 11.25 -0.21
CA PHE A 84 18.29 10.21 0.29
C PHE A 84 17.66 8.83 0.45
N HIS A 85 16.34 8.71 0.29
CA HIS A 85 15.61 7.46 0.49
C HIS A 85 14.32 7.43 -0.31
N ALA A 86 13.70 6.26 -0.37
CA ALA A 86 12.34 6.10 -0.88
C ALA A 86 11.43 5.55 0.21
N GLU A 87 10.13 5.86 0.12
CA GLU A 87 9.09 5.32 0.99
C GLU A 87 8.01 4.67 0.14
N PHE A 88 7.50 3.51 0.55
CA PHE A 88 6.33 2.91 -0.08
C PHE A 88 5.06 3.27 0.70
N ALA A 89 4.14 3.96 0.03
CA ALA A 89 2.79 4.21 0.52
C ALA A 89 1.83 3.22 -0.15
N GLY A 90 1.50 2.14 0.56
CA GLY A 90 0.57 1.13 0.07
C GLY A 90 -0.91 1.50 0.29
N PRO A 91 -1.84 0.57 0.01
CA PRO A 91 -3.26 0.82 0.10
C PRO A 91 -3.68 1.33 1.48
N GLY A 92 -4.54 2.35 1.48
CA GLY A 92 -5.02 3.05 2.67
C GLY A 92 -4.04 4.07 3.26
N ALA A 93 -2.80 4.15 2.78
CA ALA A 93 -1.82 5.10 3.30
C ALA A 93 -2.09 6.53 2.85
N ALA A 94 -1.83 7.50 3.74
CA ALA A 94 -1.80 8.91 3.40
C ALA A 94 -0.54 9.27 2.60
N ILE A 95 -0.66 10.18 1.63
CA ILE A 95 0.44 10.81 0.88
C ILE A 95 0.20 12.31 0.75
N GLY A 96 1.28 13.10 0.67
CA GLY A 96 1.22 14.56 0.53
C GLY A 96 1.31 15.28 1.88
N SER A 97 0.56 16.37 2.03
CA SER A 97 0.68 17.27 3.19
C SER A 97 2.12 17.79 3.33
N ILE A 98 2.54 18.19 4.54
CA ILE A 98 3.90 18.64 4.85
C ILE A 98 4.97 17.56 4.74
N PHE A 99 4.58 16.28 4.66
CA PHE A 99 5.53 15.15 4.74
C PHE A 99 6.18 14.77 3.43
N ASP A 100 5.57 15.15 2.30
CA ASP A 100 5.98 14.72 0.97
C ASP A 100 6.23 15.91 0.02
N GLN A 101 6.35 17.13 0.56
CA GLN A 101 6.65 18.34 -0.26
C GLN A 101 8.07 18.31 -0.84
N ASP A 102 8.97 17.60 -0.18
CA ASP A 102 10.36 17.37 -0.60
C ASP A 102 10.49 16.23 -1.61
N CYS A 103 9.38 15.61 -2.02
CA CYS A 103 9.40 14.50 -2.95
C CYS A 103 10.01 14.96 -4.30
N GLN A 104 10.99 14.21 -4.78
CA GLN A 104 11.72 14.48 -6.01
C GLN A 104 11.12 13.76 -7.21
N ARG A 105 10.55 12.58 -6.96
CA ARG A 105 9.94 11.70 -7.97
C ARG A 105 8.93 10.78 -7.31
N VAL A 106 7.88 10.39 -8.04
CA VAL A 106 6.97 9.34 -7.62
C VAL A 106 6.94 8.19 -8.63
N ILE A 107 6.77 6.96 -8.14
CA ILE A 107 6.59 5.76 -8.98
C ILE A 107 5.23 5.13 -8.62
N PRO A 108 4.22 5.26 -9.48
CA PRO A 108 2.98 4.50 -9.36
C PRO A 108 3.25 3.00 -9.42
N VAL A 109 2.62 2.23 -8.53
CA VAL A 109 2.73 0.77 -8.47
C VAL A 109 1.34 0.15 -8.55
N GLY A 110 1.18 -0.80 -9.46
CA GLY A 110 -0.13 -1.41 -9.77
C GLY A 110 -1.09 -0.42 -10.43
N ASN A 111 -2.39 -0.64 -10.24
CA ASN A 111 -3.43 0.26 -10.74
C ASN A 111 -3.71 1.37 -9.72
N LEU A 112 -2.86 2.41 -9.76
CA LEU A 112 -2.91 3.53 -8.81
C LEU A 112 -4.27 4.25 -8.87
N SER A 113 -4.83 4.47 -7.69
CA SER A 113 -6.07 5.20 -7.48
C SER A 113 -5.91 5.97 -6.18
N LEU A 114 -6.12 7.29 -6.24
CA LEU A 114 -5.99 8.19 -5.10
C LEU A 114 -7.35 8.79 -4.75
N LEU A 115 -7.63 8.88 -3.45
CA LEU A 115 -8.87 9.39 -2.89
C LEU A 115 -8.60 10.63 -2.04
N ARG A 116 -9.51 11.61 -2.09
CA ARG A 116 -9.47 12.72 -1.12
C ARG A 116 -10.03 12.27 0.21
N PRO A 117 -9.38 12.60 1.34
CA PRO A 117 -9.97 12.40 2.65
C PRO A 117 -11.11 13.39 2.89
N GLU A 118 -12.30 12.90 3.20
CA GLU A 118 -13.46 13.74 3.50
C GLU A 118 -13.47 14.17 4.97
N HIS A 119 -13.15 13.24 5.88
CA HIS A 119 -13.25 13.46 7.32
C HIS A 119 -11.89 13.45 8.01
N HIS A 120 -11.82 14.10 9.18
CA HIS A 120 -10.62 14.07 10.03
C HIS A 120 -10.20 12.64 10.40
N LYS A 121 -11.18 11.75 10.61
CA LYS A 121 -10.95 10.34 10.94
C LYS A 121 -10.26 9.59 9.79
N ASP A 122 -10.62 9.88 8.55
CA ASP A 122 -10.00 9.26 7.37
C ASP A 122 -8.52 9.62 7.28
N ARG A 123 -8.19 10.89 7.55
CA ARG A 123 -6.80 11.35 7.61
C ARG A 123 -6.00 10.64 8.71
N GLN A 124 -6.56 10.58 9.92
CA GLN A 124 -5.90 9.91 11.06
C GLN A 124 -5.63 8.43 10.75
N ASN A 125 -6.63 7.72 10.24
CA ASN A 125 -6.50 6.33 9.85
C ASN A 125 -5.44 6.15 8.75
N ALA A 126 -5.45 7.01 7.74
CA ALA A 126 -4.51 6.91 6.63
C ALA A 126 -3.04 7.16 7.06
N TYR A 127 -2.80 8.06 8.02
CA TYR A 127 -1.48 8.23 8.61
C TYR A 127 -1.06 7.04 9.48
N LEU A 128 -1.99 6.43 10.23
CA LEU A 128 -1.71 5.20 10.98
C LEU A 128 -1.33 4.05 10.05
N ILE A 129 -2.03 3.89 8.93
CA ILE A 129 -1.72 2.89 7.91
C ILE A 129 -0.36 3.20 7.24
N ARG A 130 -0.06 4.46 6.93
CA ARG A 130 1.26 4.84 6.40
C ARG A 130 2.40 4.39 7.33
N ARG A 131 2.25 4.58 8.65
CA ARG A 131 3.24 4.11 9.63
C ARG A 131 3.43 2.59 9.59
N GLN A 132 2.37 1.82 9.30
CA GLN A 132 2.47 0.37 9.16
C GLN A 132 3.30 -0.02 7.93
N TRP A 133 3.09 0.66 6.80
CA TRP A 133 3.90 0.45 5.60
C TRP A 133 5.38 0.77 5.84
N ILE A 134 5.68 1.87 6.52
CA ILE A 134 7.06 2.22 6.92
C ILE A 134 7.67 1.11 7.78
N LYS A 135 6.93 0.62 8.79
CA LYS A 135 7.39 -0.51 9.63
C LYS A 135 7.61 -1.79 8.85
N LEU A 136 6.79 -2.07 7.83
CA LEU A 136 6.95 -3.26 6.98
C LEU A 136 8.24 -3.17 6.15
N THR A 137 8.51 -2.01 5.54
CA THR A 137 9.77 -1.79 4.82
C THR A 137 10.97 -1.85 5.78
N GLN A 138 10.82 -1.36 7.00
CA GLN A 138 11.87 -1.40 8.02
C GLN A 138 12.33 -2.83 8.34
N GLN A 139 11.43 -3.82 8.30
CA GLN A 139 11.82 -5.24 8.51
C GLN A 139 12.89 -5.71 7.51
N SER A 140 12.86 -5.17 6.29
CA SER A 140 13.90 -5.41 5.29
C SER A 140 15.17 -4.62 5.60
N THR A 141 15.07 -3.38 6.09
CA THR A 141 16.25 -2.55 6.41
C THR A 141 17.00 -3.00 7.66
N ASP A 142 16.32 -3.65 8.60
CA ASP A 142 16.91 -4.14 9.84
C ASP A 142 17.88 -5.32 9.63
N GLN A 143 17.95 -5.89 8.42
CA GLN A 143 18.96 -6.92 8.11
C GLN A 143 20.35 -6.29 7.88
N SER A 144 21.38 -6.89 8.47
CA SER A 144 22.77 -6.46 8.30
C SER A 144 23.24 -6.58 6.84
N GLU A 145 22.94 -7.72 6.22
CA GLU A 145 23.47 -8.08 4.90
C GLU A 145 22.69 -7.41 3.76
N PRO A 146 23.36 -6.65 2.86
CA PRO A 146 22.71 -5.99 1.73
C PRO A 146 21.94 -6.95 0.81
N ASP A 147 22.48 -8.13 0.55
CA ASP A 147 21.83 -9.15 -0.30
C ASP A 147 20.53 -9.67 0.35
N LYS A 148 20.48 -9.76 1.69
CA LYS A 148 19.26 -10.12 2.42
C LYS A 148 18.23 -9.00 2.37
N ARG A 149 18.64 -7.74 2.55
CA ARG A 149 17.74 -6.57 2.42
C ARG A 149 17.09 -6.55 1.03
N ALA A 150 17.90 -6.74 -0.01
CA ALA A 150 17.46 -6.80 -1.41
C ALA A 150 16.46 -7.94 -1.65
N GLN A 151 16.76 -9.15 -1.16
CA GLN A 151 15.86 -10.30 -1.28
C GLN A 151 14.54 -10.06 -0.55
N MET A 152 14.59 -9.56 0.69
CA MET A 152 13.37 -9.35 1.48
C MET A 152 12.44 -8.33 0.85
N VAL A 153 12.94 -7.19 0.37
CA VAL A 153 12.07 -6.19 -0.25
C VAL A 153 11.44 -6.70 -1.54
N LEU A 154 12.18 -7.43 -2.37
CA LEU A 154 11.64 -8.02 -3.59
C LEU A 154 10.56 -9.06 -3.25
N THR A 155 10.82 -9.97 -2.31
CA THR A 155 9.84 -10.98 -1.89
C THR A 155 8.59 -10.36 -1.24
N GLN A 156 8.75 -9.27 -0.47
CA GLN A 156 7.61 -8.51 0.08
C GLN A 156 6.73 -7.95 -1.05
N PHE A 157 7.34 -7.35 -2.08
CA PHE A 157 6.59 -6.83 -3.23
C PHE A 157 5.97 -7.94 -4.06
N GLU A 158 6.64 -9.07 -4.29
CA GLU A 158 6.13 -10.26 -5.00
C GLU A 158 4.92 -10.90 -4.31
N THR A 159 4.80 -10.75 -3.00
CA THR A 159 3.63 -11.22 -2.24
C THR A 159 2.38 -10.39 -2.55
N TYR A 160 2.56 -9.15 -3.01
CA TYR A 160 1.48 -8.18 -3.15
C TYR A 160 1.15 -7.82 -4.60
N PHE A 161 2.18 -7.68 -5.44
CA PHE A 161 2.10 -7.26 -6.83
C PHE A 161 2.50 -8.40 -7.78
N ASP A 162 1.95 -8.38 -8.99
CA ASP A 162 2.36 -9.31 -10.04
C ASP A 162 3.79 -9.01 -10.55
N GLN A 163 4.37 -9.99 -11.23
CA GLN A 163 5.74 -9.91 -11.73
C GLN A 163 5.95 -8.79 -12.75
N GLU A 164 4.93 -8.47 -13.57
CA GLU A 164 5.02 -7.41 -14.57
C GLU A 164 5.13 -6.03 -13.90
N THR A 165 4.28 -5.78 -12.90
CA THR A 165 4.29 -4.58 -12.07
C THR A 165 5.66 -4.39 -11.40
N ILE A 166 6.22 -5.45 -10.84
CA ILE A 166 7.53 -5.39 -10.15
C ILE A 166 8.67 -5.15 -11.13
N ALA A 167 8.62 -5.77 -12.31
CA ALA A 167 9.64 -5.60 -13.35
C ALA A 167 9.72 -4.17 -13.89
N ARG A 168 8.62 -3.41 -13.85
CA ARG A 168 8.58 -1.99 -14.26
C ARG A 168 9.25 -1.05 -13.26
N ILE A 169 9.44 -1.46 -12.01
CA ILE A 169 10.10 -0.64 -10.99
C ILE A 169 11.63 -0.71 -11.20
N PRO A 170 12.34 0.42 -11.37
CA PRO A 170 13.79 0.44 -11.54
C PRO A 170 14.55 -0.12 -10.32
N ASP A 171 15.74 -0.68 -10.56
CA ASP A 171 16.60 -1.23 -9.51
C ASP A 171 16.96 -0.15 -8.47
N GLU A 172 17.15 1.09 -8.92
CA GLU A 172 17.49 2.25 -8.09
C GLU A 172 16.39 2.57 -7.07
N ILE A 173 15.13 2.32 -7.42
CA ILE A 173 14.00 2.63 -6.54
C ILE A 173 13.93 1.61 -5.40
N PHE A 174 14.10 0.33 -5.70
CA PHE A 174 14.22 -0.70 -4.68
C PHE A 174 15.46 -0.50 -3.81
N ALA A 175 16.57 -0.07 -4.41
CA ALA A 175 17.80 0.23 -3.69
C ALA A 175 17.59 1.36 -2.66
N LEU A 176 16.88 2.43 -3.04
CA LEU A 176 16.52 3.54 -2.17
C LEU A 176 15.53 3.15 -1.07
N LEU A 177 14.64 2.19 -1.30
CA LEU A 177 13.71 1.70 -0.27
C LEU A 177 14.41 1.00 0.89
N VAL A 178 15.54 0.32 0.63
CA VAL A 178 16.21 -0.50 1.65
C VAL A 178 17.69 -0.21 1.89
N GLY A 179 18.19 0.90 1.38
CA GLY A 179 19.57 1.35 1.62
C GLY A 179 20.61 0.33 1.13
N VAL A 180 20.51 -0.08 -0.14
CA VAL A 180 21.50 -0.94 -0.81
C VAL A 180 21.94 -0.33 -2.13
N LEU A 181 22.91 -0.94 -2.81
CA LEU A 181 23.28 -0.54 -4.16
C LEU A 181 22.30 -1.12 -5.19
N PRO A 182 22.00 -0.41 -6.30
CA PRO A 182 21.18 -0.95 -7.39
C PRO A 182 21.69 -2.30 -7.92
N TYR A 183 23.01 -2.51 -7.88
CA TYR A 183 23.64 -3.79 -8.22
C TYR A 183 23.15 -4.96 -7.35
N SER A 184 22.97 -4.75 -6.04
CA SER A 184 22.45 -5.79 -5.14
C SER A 184 21.04 -6.21 -5.54
N ILE A 185 20.16 -5.24 -5.85
CA ILE A 185 18.81 -5.52 -6.37
C ILE A 185 18.86 -6.32 -7.66
N ARG A 186 19.69 -5.87 -8.62
CA ARG A 186 19.85 -6.52 -9.92
C ARG A 186 20.33 -7.95 -9.82
N LYS A 187 21.34 -8.20 -8.97
CA LYS A 187 21.88 -9.53 -8.71
C LYS A 187 20.79 -10.44 -8.17
N THR A 188 20.00 -9.97 -7.21
CA THR A 188 18.91 -10.73 -6.61
C THR A 188 17.81 -11.04 -7.62
N ARG A 189 17.36 -10.06 -8.42
CA ARG A 189 16.38 -10.24 -9.51
C ARG A 189 16.81 -11.28 -10.55
N ARG A 190 18.11 -11.37 -10.80
CA ARG A 190 18.72 -12.28 -11.78
C ARG A 190 19.06 -13.64 -11.22
N THR A 191 18.89 -13.87 -9.91
CA THR A 191 19.16 -15.19 -9.32
C THR A 191 18.31 -16.20 -10.07
N PRO A 192 18.92 -17.09 -10.87
CA PRO A 192 18.16 -17.92 -11.79
C PRO A 192 17.26 -18.83 -10.96
N GLY A 193 15.95 -18.64 -11.08
CA GLY A 193 15.00 -19.68 -10.70
C GLY A 193 15.43 -20.95 -11.44
N LYS A 194 15.92 -21.95 -10.69
CA LYS A 194 16.26 -23.32 -11.11
C LYS A 194 16.20 -23.53 -12.63
N LEU A 195 17.24 -23.12 -13.36
CA LEU A 195 17.41 -23.52 -14.75
C LEU A 195 17.80 -25.02 -14.74
N ASN A 196 16.79 -25.89 -14.74
CA ASN A 196 16.95 -27.32 -15.02
C ASN A 196 17.31 -27.48 -16.50
N VAL A 197 18.54 -27.13 -16.86
CA VAL A 197 19.10 -27.49 -18.15
C VAL A 197 19.51 -28.95 -18.06
N LYS A 198 18.59 -29.85 -18.45
CA LYS A 198 18.98 -31.21 -18.82
C LYS A 198 19.82 -31.10 -20.09
N VAL A 199 21.13 -31.11 -19.94
CA VAL A 199 22.05 -31.36 -21.05
C VAL A 199 21.80 -32.80 -21.49
N LYS A 200 21.25 -32.98 -22.70
CA LYS A 200 21.23 -34.29 -23.35
C LYS A 200 22.65 -34.54 -23.88
N THR A 201 23.32 -35.50 -23.26
CA THR A 201 24.51 -36.16 -23.83
C THR A 201 24.07 -37.18 -24.86
#